data_AF-A0A947G213-F1
#
_entry.id   AF-A0A947G213-F1
#
_cell.length_a   1.000
_cell.length_b   1.000
_cell.length_c   1.000
_cell.angle_alpha   90.00
_cell.angle_beta   90.00
_cell.angle_gamma   90.00
#
_symmetry.space_group_name_H-M   'P 1'
#
loop_
_entity.id
_entity.type
_entity.pdbx_description
1 polymer ?
#
loop_
_entity_poly.entity_id
_entity_poly.type
_entity_poly.pdbx_seq_one_letter_code
_entity_poly.pdbx_strand_id
1 'polypeptide(L)'
;MARRPSGLLDLPAYEGAIHIARFYLDRAGQSAVRLRKKGDDQALHDFRVSLRRLRSNLQAYAPYLATAVSPKQRKRIRNLASSTGGGRDAEVQLAWLEAHQLDASIDEAPGVELLREELERQLNEGYGSGVSRALRKFAKLDEKLRRRLDDLETAGRASGLNEGLRFSAAIERRIPEYAAELDVNLSRVHAIADEAEAHRARIRAKRLRYLFEPIADDVEGVDEVLVSLKGLQDLLGNLRDAQLLSGLVGDLGRQAERGSRADAGIGLRRIAGWLEADQQEMFASLREHWLGDRSAPFFESVEEIRASLVTTGSADIEIERKYLLSSMPPTLEGQPFREIEQGYIPGDRLQERVRRIRKDGAEWYVRTVKVGFGIRRIELQEDTDRATFEVLWPLTRGRRVIKRRYRVPEGGLTWEVDEFTDRDLVLAEIELPSEEMKPKLPEWIAPYVVREVTGESEYVNVNLAR
;
A
#
# COMPACT_ATOMS: atom_id res chain seq x y z
N MET A 1 -3.51 14.03 19.41
CA MET A 1 -2.89 13.24 18.31
C MET A 1 -3.50 13.75 17.01
N ALA A 2 -2.72 14.12 15.99
CA ALA A 2 -3.31 14.51 14.71
C ALA A 2 -4.17 13.33 14.19
N ARG A 3 -5.43 13.60 13.83
CA ARG A 3 -6.37 12.60 13.33
C ARG A 3 -5.77 11.95 12.08
N ARG A 4 -5.94 10.63 11.92
CA ARG A 4 -5.59 9.97 10.66
C ARG A 4 -6.42 10.64 9.55
N PRO A 5 -5.88 10.76 8.32
CA PRO A 5 -6.69 11.26 7.22
C PRO A 5 -7.86 10.28 7.00
N SER A 6 -9.08 10.79 6.87
CA SER A 6 -10.30 10.01 6.64
C SER A 6 -10.79 10.19 5.21
N GLY A 7 -11.55 9.22 4.69
CA GLY A 7 -12.07 9.28 3.32
C GLY A 7 -10.95 9.19 2.27
N LEU A 8 -9.85 8.52 2.62
CA LEU A 8 -8.72 8.36 1.71
C LEU A 8 -9.06 7.44 0.54
N LEU A 9 -9.92 6.45 0.78
CA LEU A 9 -10.22 5.35 -0.14
C LEU A 9 -10.80 5.84 -1.47
N ASP A 10 -11.65 6.87 -1.42
CA ASP A 10 -12.37 7.41 -2.57
C ASP A 10 -11.56 8.42 -3.38
N LEU A 11 -10.43 8.88 -2.84
CA LEU A 11 -9.54 9.78 -3.55
C LEU A 11 -8.90 9.08 -4.76
N PRO A 12 -8.53 9.82 -5.81
CA PRO A 12 -7.60 9.33 -6.80
C PRO A 12 -6.35 8.74 -6.13
N ALA A 13 -5.84 7.62 -6.65
CA ALA A 13 -4.74 6.88 -6.04
C ALA A 13 -3.48 7.73 -5.74
N TYR A 14 -3.16 8.67 -6.62
CA TYR A 14 -2.02 9.58 -6.42
C TYR A 14 -2.28 10.57 -5.28
N GLU A 15 -3.52 11.07 -5.14
CA GLU A 15 -3.92 12.03 -4.12
C GLU A 15 -3.95 11.38 -2.74
N GLY A 16 -4.53 10.19 -2.61
CA GLY A 16 -4.47 9.40 -1.37
C GLY A 16 -3.02 9.12 -0.93
N ALA A 17 -2.14 8.77 -1.88
CA ALA A 17 -0.72 8.58 -1.60
C ALA A 17 -0.01 9.87 -1.13
N ILE A 18 -0.32 11.02 -1.75
CA ILE A 18 0.21 12.33 -1.34
C ILE A 18 -0.26 12.70 0.07
N HIS A 19 -1.54 12.49 0.38
CA HIS A 19 -2.11 12.79 1.70
C HIS A 19 -1.39 12.04 2.82
N ILE A 20 -1.13 10.74 2.63
CA ILE A 20 -0.41 9.94 3.64
C ILE A 20 1.06 10.36 3.74
N ALA A 21 1.71 10.67 2.62
CA ALA A 21 3.08 11.16 2.62
C ALA A 21 3.19 12.48 3.40
N ARG A 22 2.26 13.43 3.20
CA ARG A 22 2.18 14.68 3.96
C ARG A 22 1.92 14.43 5.44
N PHE A 23 0.99 13.53 5.77
CA PHE A 23 0.71 13.17 7.17
C PHE A 23 1.96 12.72 7.92
N TYR A 24 2.77 11.82 7.34
CA TYR A 24 4.00 11.37 7.99
C TYR A 24 5.12 12.42 7.98
N LEU A 25 5.15 13.32 7.00
CA LEU A 25 6.04 14.48 7.02
C LEU A 25 5.68 15.44 8.16
N ASP A 26 4.40 15.72 8.38
CA ASP A 26 3.93 16.57 9.47
C ASP A 26 4.29 15.98 10.83
N ARG A 27 4.08 14.68 11.02
CA ARG A 27 4.48 13.99 12.26
C ARG A 27 5.99 14.05 12.48
N ALA A 28 6.79 13.81 11.43
CA ALA A 28 8.24 13.96 11.51
C ALA A 28 8.64 15.41 11.85
N GLY A 29 7.96 16.41 11.28
CA GLY A 29 8.14 17.83 11.61
C GLY A 29 7.84 18.15 13.08
N GLN A 30 6.71 17.66 13.60
CA GLN A 30 6.31 17.84 14.99
C GLN A 30 7.33 17.21 15.95
N SER A 31 7.76 15.97 15.69
CA SER A 31 8.82 15.32 16.47
C SER A 31 10.17 16.03 16.35
N ALA A 32 10.50 16.59 15.18
CA ALA A 32 11.71 17.39 14.98
C ALA A 32 11.71 18.68 15.80
N VAL A 33 10.54 19.29 16.04
CA VAL A 33 10.40 20.45 16.94
C VAL A 33 10.58 20.01 18.40
N ARG A 34 9.96 18.90 18.80
CA ARG A 34 10.12 18.32 20.15
C ARG A 34 11.58 17.99 20.47
N LEU A 35 12.31 17.44 19.50
CA LEU A 35 13.75 17.14 19.61
C LEU A 35 14.66 18.36 19.85
N ARG A 36 14.17 19.59 19.60
CA ARG A 36 14.92 20.82 19.92
C ARG A 36 14.74 21.25 21.37
N LYS A 37 13.71 20.74 22.05
CA LYS A 37 13.44 20.98 23.47
C LYS A 37 14.17 19.92 24.29
N LYS A 38 14.76 20.31 25.42
CA LYS A 38 15.35 19.35 26.36
C LYS A 38 14.24 18.62 27.14
N GLY A 39 14.45 17.33 27.46
CA GLY A 39 13.59 16.55 28.35
C GLY A 39 12.42 15.81 27.70
N ASP A 40 12.50 15.50 26.40
CA ASP A 40 11.51 14.66 25.72
C ASP A 40 12.18 13.42 25.13
N ASP A 41 12.32 12.39 25.97
CA ASP A 41 13.05 11.16 25.68
C ASP A 41 12.37 10.36 24.55
N GLN A 42 11.08 10.60 24.30
CA GLN A 42 10.31 9.94 23.25
C GLN A 42 10.40 10.65 21.88
N ALA A 43 10.84 11.91 21.83
CA ALA A 43 10.86 12.68 20.60
C ALA A 43 11.74 12.07 19.51
N LEU A 44 12.88 11.47 19.88
CA LEU A 44 13.78 10.82 18.94
C LEU A 44 13.15 9.56 18.34
N HIS A 45 12.48 8.76 19.18
CA HIS A 45 11.75 7.59 18.76
C HIS A 45 10.64 7.97 17.77
N ASP A 46 9.79 8.92 18.11
CA ASP A 46 8.66 9.35 17.28
C ASP A 46 9.11 9.91 15.93
N PHE A 47 10.23 10.66 15.92
CA PHE A 47 10.84 11.16 14.69
C PHE A 47 11.28 10.02 13.78
N ARG A 48 11.98 9.02 14.33
CA ARG A 48 12.45 7.83 13.59
C ARG A 48 11.29 7.01 13.04
N VAL A 49 10.25 6.79 13.85
CA VAL A 49 9.05 6.05 13.44
C VAL A 49 8.36 6.77 12.28
N SER A 50 8.19 8.08 12.37
CA SER A 50 7.57 8.90 11.31
C SER A 50 8.36 8.83 10.00
N LEU A 51 9.69 8.95 10.05
CA LEU A 51 10.54 8.80 8.86
C LEU A 51 10.48 7.39 8.25
N ARG A 52 10.40 6.35 9.08
CA ARG A 52 10.29 4.96 8.60
C ARG A 52 8.96 4.72 7.90
N ARG A 53 7.86 5.19 8.50
CA ARG A 53 6.50 5.13 7.94
C ARG A 53 6.42 5.90 6.62
N LEU A 54 6.92 7.14 6.60
CA LEU A 54 7.06 7.94 5.37
C LEU A 54 7.79 7.15 4.28
N ARG A 55 8.96 6.59 4.58
CA ARG A 55 9.74 5.83 3.59
C ARG A 55 8.97 4.61 3.06
N SER A 56 8.29 3.88 3.94
CA SER A 56 7.52 2.69 3.56
C SER A 56 6.35 3.06 2.67
N ASN A 57 5.61 4.12 3.03
CA ASN A 57 4.51 4.66 2.25
C ASN A 57 4.98 5.11 0.86
N LEU A 58 6.05 5.91 0.78
CA LEU A 58 6.66 6.34 -0.48
C LEU A 58 7.18 5.18 -1.34
N GLN A 59 7.48 4.03 -0.73
CA GLN A 59 7.86 2.83 -1.47
C GLN A 59 6.62 2.08 -1.99
N ALA A 60 5.61 1.89 -1.14
CA ALA A 60 4.37 1.19 -1.48
C ALA A 60 3.65 1.89 -2.65
N TYR A 61 3.53 3.21 -2.57
CA TYR A 61 2.80 4.01 -3.55
C TYR A 61 3.70 4.65 -4.61
N ALA A 62 4.93 4.17 -4.77
CA ALA A 62 5.85 4.67 -5.79
C ALA A 62 5.26 4.69 -7.22
N PRO A 63 4.45 3.70 -7.66
CA PRO A 63 3.80 3.76 -8.97
C PRO A 63 2.86 4.96 -9.16
N TYR A 64 2.19 5.40 -8.07
CA TYR A 64 1.21 6.48 -8.10
C TYR A 64 1.83 7.86 -7.82
N LEU A 65 3.04 7.89 -7.24
CA LEU A 65 3.78 9.12 -6.93
C LEU A 65 4.72 9.56 -8.07
N ALA A 66 4.64 8.93 -9.25
CA ALA A 66 5.42 9.25 -10.44
C ALA A 66 6.92 9.51 -10.13
N THR A 67 7.55 10.48 -10.81
CA THR A 67 8.92 10.92 -10.55
C THR A 67 9.06 11.88 -9.35
N ALA A 68 7.97 12.20 -8.65
CA ALA A 68 8.01 13.14 -7.52
C ALA A 68 8.96 12.64 -6.42
N VAL A 69 9.01 11.32 -6.21
CA VAL A 69 9.87 10.69 -5.22
C VAL A 69 10.95 9.82 -5.85
N SER A 70 12.14 10.39 -5.99
CA SER A 70 13.31 9.69 -6.51
C SER A 70 13.85 8.64 -5.53
N PRO A 71 14.51 7.57 -6.03
CA PRO A 71 15.28 6.63 -5.18
C PRO A 71 16.30 7.34 -4.28
N LYS A 72 16.88 8.46 -4.75
CA LYS A 72 17.80 9.31 -3.97
C LYS A 72 17.13 9.90 -2.72
N GLN A 73 15.88 10.37 -2.81
CA GLN A 73 15.13 10.87 -1.65
C GLN A 73 14.80 9.75 -0.66
N ARG A 74 14.35 8.59 -1.14
CA ARG A 74 14.11 7.42 -0.27
C ARG A 74 15.38 6.98 0.46
N LYS A 75 16.54 7.01 -0.20
CA LYS A 75 17.86 6.78 0.43
C LYS A 75 18.18 7.84 1.49
N ARG A 76 17.88 9.12 1.25
CA ARG A 76 18.07 10.19 2.25
C ARG A 76 17.20 9.98 3.50
N ILE A 77 15.93 9.62 3.33
CA ILE A 77 15.04 9.29 4.47
C ILE A 77 15.61 8.11 5.26
N ARG A 78 16.06 7.05 4.58
CA ARG A 78 16.73 5.90 5.22
C ARG A 78 17.93 6.35 6.05
N ASN A 79 18.82 7.15 5.46
CA ASN A 79 20.04 7.59 6.12
C ASN A 79 19.75 8.50 7.33
N LEU A 80 18.70 9.34 7.26
CA LEU A 80 18.23 10.12 8.41
C LEU A 80 17.78 9.19 9.54
N ALA A 81 16.91 8.23 9.21
CA ALA A 81 16.40 7.26 10.18
C ALA A 81 17.47 6.30 10.70
N SER A 82 18.60 6.07 10.01
CA SER A 82 19.69 5.23 10.52
C SER A 82 20.70 6.01 11.36
N SER A 83 20.94 7.28 11.00
CA SER A 83 21.93 8.14 11.68
C SER A 83 21.61 8.50 13.14
N THR A 84 20.45 8.08 13.63
CA THR A 84 19.96 8.26 15.01
C THR A 84 19.72 6.92 15.71
N GLY A 85 20.34 5.84 15.21
CA GLY A 85 20.05 4.45 15.60
C GLY A 85 20.70 4.00 16.90
N GLY A 86 22.00 4.19 17.04
CA GLY A 86 22.78 3.61 18.14
C GLY A 86 22.29 3.98 19.53
N GLY A 87 21.82 5.21 19.73
CA GLY A 87 21.28 5.63 21.03
C GLY A 87 20.01 4.89 21.44
N ARG A 88 19.14 4.53 20.48
CA ARG A 88 17.87 3.86 20.80
C ARG A 88 18.07 2.38 21.15
N ASP A 89 19.01 1.71 20.49
CA ASP A 89 19.26 0.30 20.76
C ASP A 89 19.83 0.14 22.19
N ALA A 90 20.73 1.05 22.60
CA ALA A 90 21.24 1.13 23.96
C ALA A 90 20.15 1.42 25.02
N GLU A 91 19.19 2.32 24.74
CA GLU A 91 18.04 2.55 25.66
C GLU A 91 17.22 1.30 25.92
N VAL A 92 16.91 0.54 24.87
CA VAL A 92 16.10 -0.68 25.00
C VAL A 92 16.86 -1.71 25.84
N GLN A 93 18.17 -1.82 25.65
CA GLN A 93 19.03 -2.74 26.39
C GLN A 93 19.22 -2.32 27.85
N LEU A 94 19.35 -1.02 28.14
CA LEU A 94 19.37 -0.51 29.51
C LEU A 94 18.04 -0.77 30.24
N ALA A 95 16.91 -0.53 29.58
CA ALA A 95 15.60 -0.85 30.15
C ALA A 95 15.42 -2.35 30.40
N TRP A 96 15.97 -3.22 29.55
CA TRP A 96 16.00 -4.67 29.79
C TRP A 96 16.79 -5.02 31.06
N LEU A 97 17.96 -4.41 31.26
CA LEU A 97 18.78 -4.63 32.47
C LEU A 97 18.07 -4.19 33.75
N GLU A 98 17.39 -3.04 33.71
CA GLU A 98 16.60 -2.54 34.84
C GLU A 98 15.41 -3.46 35.16
N ALA A 99 14.69 -3.90 34.14
CA ALA A 99 13.49 -4.72 34.29
C ALA A 99 13.78 -6.11 34.87
N HIS A 100 14.93 -6.69 34.53
CA HIS A 100 15.33 -7.99 35.07
C HIS A 100 15.79 -7.94 36.52
N GLN A 101 15.82 -6.73 37.13
CA GLN A 101 16.25 -6.50 38.51
C GLN A 101 17.40 -7.43 38.84
N LEU A 102 18.46 -7.40 38.02
CA LEU A 102 19.61 -8.28 38.17
C LEU A 102 20.20 -7.98 39.54
N ASP A 103 19.68 -8.72 40.52
CA ASP A 103 19.93 -8.48 41.93
C ASP A 103 21.38 -8.86 42.03
N ALA A 104 22.22 -7.86 42.30
CA ALA A 104 23.65 -7.96 42.24
C ALA A 104 24.12 -8.93 43.32
N SER A 105 23.90 -10.22 43.12
CA SER A 105 24.67 -11.25 43.77
C SER A 105 26.11 -10.83 43.55
N ILE A 106 26.92 -10.92 44.60
CA ILE A 106 28.28 -10.38 44.63
C ILE A 106 29.09 -10.79 43.37
N ASP A 107 28.76 -11.97 42.83
CA ASP A 107 29.38 -12.56 41.65
C ASP A 107 28.98 -11.93 40.29
N GLU A 108 27.80 -11.31 40.19
CA GLU A 108 27.25 -10.76 38.94
C GLU A 108 27.50 -9.25 38.78
N ALA A 109 27.65 -8.55 39.90
CA ALA A 109 27.79 -7.09 39.93
C ALA A 109 28.86 -6.54 38.97
N PRO A 110 30.07 -7.11 38.89
CA PRO A 110 31.10 -6.58 37.99
C PRO A 110 30.75 -6.72 36.50
N GLY A 111 29.99 -7.76 36.13
CA GLY A 111 29.54 -7.99 34.76
C GLY A 111 28.39 -7.06 34.36
N VAL A 112 27.44 -6.85 35.27
CA VAL A 112 26.33 -5.90 35.09
C VAL A 112 26.86 -4.48 34.93
N GLU A 113 27.80 -4.06 35.78
CA GLU A 113 28.38 -2.72 35.71
C GLU A 113 29.13 -2.49 34.39
N LEU A 114 29.96 -3.46 33.97
CA LEU A 114 30.67 -3.37 32.69
C LEU A 114 29.72 -3.24 31.49
N LEU A 115 28.62 -4.00 31.48
CA LEU A 115 27.61 -3.89 30.44
C LEU A 115 26.89 -2.55 30.49
N ARG A 116 26.54 -2.06 31.69
CA ARG A 116 25.92 -0.74 31.89
C ARG A 116 26.80 0.39 31.38
N GLU A 117 28.07 0.42 31.78
CA GLU A 117 29.06 1.42 31.32
C GLU A 117 29.13 1.48 29.78
N GLU A 118 29.18 0.32 29.12
CA GLU A 118 29.25 0.24 27.66
C GLU A 118 27.95 0.72 26.99
N LEU A 119 26.78 0.37 27.54
CA LEU A 119 25.50 0.83 27.01
C LEU A 119 25.29 2.33 27.22
N GLU A 120 25.66 2.87 28.38
CA GLU A 120 25.63 4.30 28.64
C GLU A 120 26.57 5.08 27.72
N ARG A 121 27.76 4.52 27.42
CA ARG A 121 28.68 5.07 26.42
C ARG A 121 28.01 5.14 25.05
N GLN A 122 27.40 4.06 24.58
CA GLN A 122 26.68 4.01 23.29
C GLN A 122 25.49 4.98 23.26
N LEU A 123 24.75 5.10 24.36
CA LEU A 123 23.65 6.04 24.53
C LEU A 123 24.12 7.49 24.35
N ASN A 124 25.18 7.86 25.08
CA ASN A 124 25.76 9.20 25.04
C ASN A 124 26.30 9.56 23.64
N GLU A 125 26.90 8.61 22.94
CA GLU A 125 27.33 8.78 21.54
C GLU A 125 26.15 8.98 20.59
N GLY A 126 25.04 8.28 20.83
CA GLY A 126 23.81 8.34 20.03
C GLY A 126 23.05 9.67 20.12
N TYR A 127 23.03 10.30 21.30
CA TYR A 127 22.26 11.53 21.57
C TYR A 127 22.99 12.85 21.24
N GLY A 128 24.29 12.79 20.93
CA GLY A 128 25.12 13.97 20.66
C GLY A 128 24.96 14.61 19.27
N SER A 129 26.08 14.96 18.62
CA SER A 129 26.12 15.74 17.37
C SER A 129 25.33 15.17 16.17
N GLY A 130 24.96 13.88 16.23
CA GLY A 130 24.16 13.18 15.23
C GLY A 130 22.76 13.76 15.05
N VAL A 131 22.07 14.07 16.16
CA VAL A 131 20.69 14.57 16.15
C VAL A 131 20.60 15.94 15.48
N SER A 132 21.45 16.91 15.87
CA SER A 132 21.43 18.25 15.25
C SER A 132 21.71 18.20 13.74
N ARG A 133 22.62 17.31 13.31
CA ARG A 133 22.92 17.09 11.89
C ARG A 133 21.72 16.46 11.16
N ALA A 134 21.04 15.51 11.78
CA ALA A 134 19.83 14.89 11.24
C ALA A 134 18.69 15.90 11.08
N LEU A 135 18.44 16.75 12.08
CA LEU A 135 17.41 17.80 12.02
C LEU A 135 17.66 18.81 10.88
N ARG A 136 18.91 19.26 10.69
CA ARG A 136 19.25 20.14 9.55
C ARG A 136 19.04 19.48 8.20
N LYS A 137 19.43 18.20 8.07
CA LYS A 137 19.23 17.42 6.84
C LYS A 137 17.74 17.15 6.57
N PHE A 138 16.95 16.94 7.63
CA PHE A 138 15.52 16.75 7.54
C PHE A 138 14.80 18.01 7.05
N ALA A 139 15.11 19.19 7.59
CA ALA A 139 14.49 20.45 7.13
C ALA A 139 14.63 20.65 5.60
N LYS A 140 15.83 20.42 5.05
CA LYS A 140 16.08 20.49 3.59
C LYS A 140 15.34 19.40 2.80
N LEU A 141 15.12 18.23 3.40
CA LEU A 141 14.40 17.14 2.77
C LEU A 141 12.90 17.41 2.75
N ASP A 142 12.36 17.88 3.87
CA ASP A 142 10.94 18.21 4.07
C ASP A 142 10.48 19.27 3.07
N GLU A 143 11.17 20.41 3.00
CA GLU A 143 10.87 21.49 2.05
C GLU A 143 10.85 20.97 0.59
N LYS A 144 11.88 20.22 0.21
CA LYS A 144 12.01 19.68 -1.15
C LYS A 144 10.95 18.64 -1.47
N LEU A 145 10.58 17.80 -0.51
CA LEU A 145 9.61 16.74 -0.74
C LEU A 145 8.19 17.32 -0.83
N ARG A 146 7.83 18.29 0.04
CA ARG A 146 6.55 19.00 -0.03
C ARG A 146 6.34 19.66 -1.39
N ARG A 147 7.30 20.48 -1.84
CA ARG A 147 7.23 21.13 -3.16
C ARG A 147 6.94 20.14 -4.29
N ARG A 148 7.60 18.98 -4.30
CA ARG A 148 7.39 17.96 -5.33
C ARG A 148 6.05 17.24 -5.23
N LEU A 149 5.52 17.06 -4.03
CA LEU A 149 4.19 16.50 -3.83
C LEU A 149 3.13 17.52 -4.28
N ASP A 150 3.34 18.82 -4.02
CA ASP A 150 2.47 19.90 -4.48
C ASP A 150 2.47 20.01 -6.02
N ASP A 151 3.65 19.93 -6.64
CA ASP A 151 3.80 19.92 -8.10
C ASP A 151 3.06 18.72 -8.73
N LEU A 152 3.18 17.53 -8.12
CA LEU A 152 2.51 16.32 -8.58
C LEU A 152 0.98 16.42 -8.44
N GLU A 153 0.50 16.93 -7.32
CA GLU A 153 -0.94 17.11 -7.09
C GLU A 153 -1.54 18.06 -8.14
N THR A 154 -0.86 19.17 -8.41
CA THR A 154 -1.26 20.17 -9.41
C THR A 154 -1.27 19.56 -10.81
N ALA A 155 -0.20 18.88 -11.21
CA ALA A 155 -0.11 18.21 -12.50
C ALA A 155 -1.15 17.09 -12.64
N GLY A 156 -1.37 16.31 -11.58
CA GLY A 156 -2.31 15.20 -11.56
C GLY A 156 -3.76 15.62 -11.78
N ARG A 157 -4.18 16.72 -11.14
CA ARG A 157 -5.49 17.32 -11.36
C ARG A 157 -5.67 17.87 -12.77
N ALA A 158 -4.60 18.39 -13.38
CA ALA A 158 -4.65 18.96 -14.72
C ALA A 158 -4.66 17.91 -15.85
N SER A 159 -4.04 16.75 -15.65
CA SER A 159 -3.84 15.75 -16.70
C SER A 159 -4.70 14.49 -16.57
N GLY A 160 -5.52 14.35 -15.51
CA GLY A 160 -6.23 13.11 -15.22
C GLY A 160 -5.28 11.93 -14.94
N LEU A 161 -4.16 12.16 -14.24
CA LEU A 161 -3.23 11.08 -13.91
C LEU A 161 -3.94 9.97 -13.09
N ASN A 162 -4.01 8.76 -13.64
CA ASN A 162 -4.76 7.63 -13.09
C ASN A 162 -6.28 7.89 -12.97
N GLU A 163 -6.87 8.62 -13.93
CA GLU A 163 -8.33 8.81 -14.01
C GLU A 163 -9.06 7.46 -13.88
N GLY A 164 -9.96 7.36 -12.90
CA GLY A 164 -10.70 6.13 -12.57
C GLY A 164 -10.04 5.19 -11.56
N LEU A 165 -8.75 5.33 -11.22
CA LEU A 165 -8.13 4.51 -10.17
C LEU A 165 -8.25 5.14 -8.79
N ARG A 166 -9.13 4.57 -7.97
CA ARG A 166 -9.31 4.94 -6.56
C ARG A 166 -8.16 4.45 -5.68
N PHE A 167 -7.96 5.12 -4.56
CA PHE A 167 -6.93 4.76 -3.60
C PHE A 167 -7.21 3.40 -2.92
N SER A 168 -8.49 3.03 -2.75
CA SER A 168 -8.91 1.67 -2.35
C SER A 168 -8.30 0.59 -3.25
N ALA A 169 -8.46 0.72 -4.57
CA ALA A 169 -7.86 -0.18 -5.56
C ALA A 169 -6.32 -0.15 -5.54
N ALA A 170 -5.73 1.01 -5.24
CA ALA A 170 -4.28 1.13 -5.12
C ALA A 170 -3.71 0.35 -3.92
N ILE A 171 -4.42 0.32 -2.79
CA ILE A 171 -4.08 -0.46 -1.61
C ILE A 171 -4.33 -1.95 -1.84
N GLU A 172 -5.52 -2.29 -2.34
CA GLU A 172 -5.94 -3.67 -2.63
C GLU A 172 -4.88 -4.41 -3.43
N ARG A 173 -4.39 -3.80 -4.51
CA ARG A 173 -3.34 -4.38 -5.38
C ARG A 173 -2.02 -4.65 -4.68
N ARG A 174 -1.75 -4.02 -3.54
CA ARG A 174 -0.51 -4.19 -2.76
C ARG A 174 -0.62 -5.24 -1.66
N ILE A 175 -1.83 -5.52 -1.17
CA ILE A 175 -2.04 -6.45 -0.06
C ILE A 175 -1.50 -7.85 -0.39
N PRO A 176 -1.81 -8.49 -1.54
CA PRO A 176 -1.33 -9.84 -1.84
C PRO A 176 0.20 -9.95 -1.85
N GLU A 177 0.89 -8.97 -2.46
CA GLU A 177 2.36 -8.93 -2.49
C GLU A 177 2.93 -8.88 -1.06
N TYR A 178 2.39 -8.00 -0.21
CA TYR A 178 2.92 -7.79 1.13
C TYR A 178 2.57 -8.93 2.09
N ALA A 179 1.38 -9.52 1.94
CA ALA A 179 0.93 -10.69 2.69
C ALA A 179 1.78 -11.91 2.32
N ALA A 180 1.95 -12.22 1.02
CA ALA A 180 2.79 -13.32 0.56
C ALA A 180 4.26 -13.14 0.95
N GLU A 181 4.80 -11.91 0.87
CA GLU A 181 6.14 -11.64 1.37
C GLU A 181 6.26 -11.95 2.87
N LEU A 182 5.27 -11.62 3.69
CA LEU A 182 5.30 -11.93 5.12
C LEU A 182 5.21 -13.44 5.35
N ASP A 183 4.24 -14.10 4.72
CA ASP A 183 3.99 -15.54 4.84
C ASP A 183 5.24 -16.36 4.50
N VAL A 184 5.84 -16.11 3.34
CA VAL A 184 7.08 -16.79 2.89
C VAL A 184 8.25 -16.57 3.86
N ASN A 185 8.34 -15.41 4.52
CA ASN A 185 9.42 -15.18 5.48
C ASN A 185 9.13 -15.81 6.84
N LEU A 186 7.87 -15.89 7.27
CA LEU A 186 7.48 -16.64 8.47
C LEU A 186 7.70 -18.14 8.27
N SER A 187 7.34 -18.67 7.10
CA SER A 187 7.48 -20.09 6.76
C SER A 187 8.94 -20.58 6.73
N ARG A 188 9.91 -19.66 6.67
CA ARG A 188 11.35 -19.94 6.69
C ARG A 188 11.98 -19.87 8.09
N VAL A 189 11.21 -19.46 9.09
CA VAL A 189 11.66 -19.42 10.48
C VAL A 189 11.35 -20.77 11.10
N HIS A 190 12.37 -21.60 11.29
CA HIS A 190 12.24 -22.94 11.85
C HIS A 190 12.88 -23.07 13.24
N ALA A 191 13.90 -22.26 13.52
CA ALA A 191 14.65 -22.27 14.77
C ALA A 191 15.05 -20.84 15.22
N ILE A 192 15.46 -20.71 16.48
CA ILE A 192 15.99 -19.47 17.07
C ILE A 192 17.19 -18.94 16.26
N ALA A 193 17.99 -19.86 15.70
CA ALA A 193 19.17 -19.55 14.89
C ALA A 193 18.83 -18.91 13.53
N ASP A 194 17.57 -18.92 13.08
CA ASP A 194 17.14 -18.33 11.80
C ASP A 194 16.96 -16.81 11.90
N GLU A 195 17.91 -16.12 12.55
CA GLU A 195 17.80 -14.70 12.87
C GLU A 195 17.55 -13.82 11.63
N ALA A 196 18.18 -14.19 10.51
CA ALA A 196 18.07 -13.45 9.27
C ALA A 196 16.65 -13.56 8.68
N GLU A 197 16.03 -14.74 8.75
CA GLU A 197 14.64 -14.94 8.31
C GLU A 197 13.66 -14.26 9.26
N ALA A 198 13.83 -14.41 10.58
CA ALA A 198 13.01 -13.70 11.58
C ALA A 198 13.10 -12.18 11.42
N HIS A 199 14.30 -11.65 11.13
CA HIS A 199 14.48 -10.23 10.85
C HIS A 199 13.79 -9.78 9.57
N ARG A 200 13.83 -10.59 8.49
CA ARG A 200 13.11 -10.31 7.25
C ARG A 200 11.60 -10.32 7.48
N ALA A 201 11.06 -11.32 8.16
CA ALA A 201 9.65 -11.40 8.55
C ALA A 201 9.23 -10.14 9.32
N ARG A 202 10.05 -9.68 10.28
CA ARG A 202 9.80 -8.45 11.03
C ARG A 202 9.70 -7.21 10.14
N ILE A 203 10.56 -7.10 9.13
CA ILE A 203 10.50 -6.01 8.15
C ILE A 203 9.21 -6.10 7.33
N ARG A 204 8.79 -7.30 6.93
CA ARG A 204 7.56 -7.51 6.15
C ARG A 204 6.30 -7.23 6.96
N ALA A 205 6.24 -7.67 8.21
CA ALA A 205 5.16 -7.33 9.13
C ALA A 205 5.01 -5.81 9.30
N LYS A 206 6.12 -5.08 9.44
CA LYS A 206 6.11 -3.61 9.48
C LYS A 206 5.57 -2.99 8.19
N ARG A 207 5.95 -3.52 7.03
CA ARG A 207 5.45 -3.02 5.74
C ARG A 207 3.95 -3.21 5.60
N LEU A 208 3.43 -4.40 5.93
CA LEU A 208 2.00 -4.70 5.89
C LEU A 208 1.23 -3.82 6.88
N ARG A 209 1.76 -3.65 8.09
CA ARG A 209 1.18 -2.73 9.08
C ARG A 209 1.11 -1.29 8.57
N TYR A 210 2.18 -0.79 7.95
CA TYR A 210 2.21 0.58 7.40
C TYR A 210 1.34 0.75 6.15
N LEU A 211 0.93 -0.34 5.51
CA LEU A 211 -0.06 -0.33 4.43
C LEU A 211 -1.47 -0.12 4.98
N PHE A 212 -1.81 -0.79 6.09
CA PHE A 212 -3.11 -0.76 6.75
C PHE A 212 -3.33 0.45 7.68
N GLU A 213 -2.29 0.92 8.38
CA GLU A 213 -2.38 2.04 9.34
C GLU A 213 -3.14 3.29 8.84
N PRO A 214 -3.02 3.71 7.57
CA PRO A 214 -3.74 4.87 7.05
C PRO A 214 -5.25 4.67 6.88
N ILE A 215 -5.72 3.43 6.70
CA ILE A 215 -7.13 3.11 6.40
C ILE A 215 -7.86 2.45 7.57
N ALA A 216 -7.21 2.40 8.73
CA ALA A 216 -7.74 1.76 9.93
C ALA A 216 -9.11 2.31 10.36
N ASP A 217 -9.31 3.62 10.18
CA ASP A 217 -10.56 4.28 10.56
C ASP A 217 -11.65 4.15 9.47
N ASP A 218 -11.26 3.76 8.25
CA ASP A 218 -12.13 3.72 7.07
C ASP A 218 -12.59 2.29 6.70
N VAL A 219 -11.94 1.23 7.23
CA VAL A 219 -12.21 -0.17 6.86
C VAL A 219 -12.32 -1.06 8.08
N GLU A 220 -13.47 -1.70 8.23
CA GLU A 220 -13.75 -2.68 9.29
C GLU A 220 -12.78 -3.87 9.23
N GLY A 221 -12.37 -4.40 10.39
CA GLY A 221 -11.42 -5.51 10.49
C GLY A 221 -9.94 -5.09 10.49
N VAL A 222 -9.62 -3.86 10.05
CA VAL A 222 -8.23 -3.40 9.97
C VAL A 222 -7.60 -3.23 11.35
N ASP A 223 -8.35 -2.76 12.35
CA ASP A 223 -7.81 -2.58 13.70
C ASP A 223 -7.37 -3.92 14.33
N GLU A 224 -8.13 -4.99 14.13
CA GLU A 224 -7.78 -6.36 14.57
C GLU A 224 -6.50 -6.86 13.89
N VAL A 225 -6.37 -6.65 12.58
CA VAL A 225 -5.15 -6.98 11.82
C VAL A 225 -3.96 -6.16 12.31
N LEU A 226 -4.16 -4.88 12.63
CA LEU A 226 -3.11 -4.02 13.19
C LEU A 226 -2.68 -4.45 14.58
N VAL A 227 -3.61 -4.91 15.43
CA VAL A 227 -3.30 -5.50 16.74
C VAL A 227 -2.48 -6.77 16.58
N SER A 228 -2.89 -7.69 15.71
CA SER A 228 -2.15 -8.92 15.41
C SER A 228 -0.74 -8.62 14.88
N LEU A 229 -0.62 -7.72 13.90
CA LEU A 229 0.67 -7.30 13.35
C LEU A 229 1.56 -6.61 14.39
N LYS A 230 0.98 -5.90 15.36
CA LYS A 230 1.72 -5.34 16.48
C LYS A 230 2.26 -6.46 17.37
N GLY A 231 1.43 -7.44 17.75
CA GLY A 231 1.86 -8.61 18.52
C GLY A 231 3.02 -9.37 17.87
N LEU A 232 2.92 -9.67 16.57
CA LEU A 232 4.00 -10.29 15.80
C LEU A 232 5.29 -9.44 15.82
N GLN A 233 5.16 -8.13 15.64
CA GLN A 233 6.30 -7.21 15.61
C GLN A 233 6.98 -7.07 16.97
N ASP A 234 6.21 -7.15 18.05
CA ASP A 234 6.71 -7.10 19.41
C ASP A 234 7.47 -8.40 19.70
N LEU A 235 6.93 -9.58 19.37
CA LEU A 235 7.65 -10.87 19.49
C LEU A 235 8.96 -10.90 18.68
N LEU A 236 8.91 -10.62 17.38
CA LEU A 236 10.09 -10.59 16.51
C LEU A 236 11.05 -9.43 16.86
N GLY A 237 10.54 -8.37 17.47
CA GLY A 237 11.32 -7.23 17.94
C GLY A 237 12.13 -7.61 19.16
N ASN A 238 11.47 -8.09 20.20
CA ASN A 238 12.08 -8.50 21.45
C ASN A 238 13.10 -9.64 21.22
N LEU A 239 12.77 -10.64 20.40
CA LEU A 239 13.71 -11.70 20.04
C LEU A 239 14.98 -11.14 19.39
N ARG A 240 14.84 -10.17 18.47
CA ARG A 240 16.00 -9.53 17.83
C ARG A 240 16.81 -8.69 18.80
N ASP A 241 16.15 -7.97 19.70
CA ASP A 241 16.82 -7.10 20.67
C ASP A 241 17.61 -7.94 21.69
N ALA A 242 17.06 -9.09 22.12
CA ALA A 242 17.75 -10.08 22.94
C ALA A 242 18.96 -10.69 22.22
N GLN A 243 18.83 -11.09 20.95
CA GLN A 243 19.95 -11.59 20.13
C GLN A 243 21.10 -10.58 20.00
N LEU A 244 20.76 -9.30 19.78
CA LEU A 244 21.76 -8.23 19.72
C LEU A 244 22.46 -8.04 21.06
N LEU A 245 21.72 -8.10 22.17
CA LEU A 245 22.29 -8.00 23.51
C LEU A 245 23.18 -9.21 23.84
N SER A 246 22.78 -10.43 23.48
CA SER A 246 23.63 -11.63 23.63
C SER A 246 24.95 -11.50 22.87
N GLY A 247 24.93 -10.92 21.66
CA GLY A 247 26.14 -10.63 20.90
C GLY A 247 27.09 -9.70 21.67
N LEU A 248 26.56 -8.59 22.19
CA LEU A 248 27.33 -7.62 22.98
C LEU A 248 27.89 -8.25 24.26
N VAL A 249 27.07 -8.98 25.02
CA VAL A 249 27.48 -9.66 26.25
C VAL A 249 28.59 -10.67 25.96
N GLY A 250 28.47 -11.45 24.88
CA GLY A 250 29.50 -12.39 24.46
C GLY A 250 30.81 -11.71 24.06
N ASP A 251 30.76 -10.57 23.37
CA ASP A 251 31.94 -9.77 23.03
C ASP A 251 32.63 -9.21 24.28
N LEU A 252 31.87 -8.61 25.20
CA LEU A 252 32.39 -8.10 26.47
C LEU A 252 32.98 -9.23 27.33
N GLY A 253 32.34 -10.40 27.37
CA GLY A 253 32.83 -11.56 28.12
C GLY A 253 34.20 -12.02 27.62
N ARG A 254 34.36 -12.15 26.30
CA ARG A 254 35.66 -12.48 25.69
C ARG A 254 36.74 -11.43 25.96
N GLN A 255 36.38 -10.16 26.02
CA GLN A 255 37.32 -9.08 26.34
C GLN A 255 37.73 -9.11 27.82
N ALA A 256 36.77 -9.33 28.71
CA ALA A 256 37.00 -9.43 30.15
C ALA A 256 37.91 -10.62 30.51
N GLU A 257 37.71 -11.77 29.86
CA GLU A 257 38.54 -12.98 30.03
C GLU A 257 39.99 -12.81 29.53
N ARG A 258 40.21 -12.01 28.47
CA ARG A 258 41.55 -11.71 27.96
C ARG A 258 42.27 -10.61 28.74
N GLY A 259 41.51 -9.78 29.46
CA GLY A 259 42.02 -8.69 30.30
C GLY A 259 42.18 -9.12 31.77
N SER A 260 42.28 -8.13 32.65
CA SER A 260 42.41 -8.32 34.10
C SER A 260 41.07 -8.19 34.86
N ARG A 261 39.93 -8.41 34.19
CA ARG A 261 38.56 -8.30 34.74
C ARG A 261 37.84 -9.66 34.75
N ALA A 262 38.48 -10.68 35.33
CA ALA A 262 37.98 -12.06 35.30
C ALA A 262 36.66 -12.25 36.07
N ASP A 263 36.44 -11.43 37.09
CA ASP A 263 35.20 -11.31 37.87
C ASP A 263 34.01 -10.83 37.02
N ALA A 264 34.22 -9.82 36.16
CA ALA A 264 33.19 -9.37 35.22
C ALA A 264 32.78 -10.44 34.21
N GLY A 265 33.73 -11.32 33.83
CA GLY A 265 33.44 -12.46 32.94
C GLY A 265 32.45 -13.47 33.53
N ILE A 266 32.44 -13.65 34.86
CA ILE A 266 31.47 -14.55 35.53
C ILE A 266 30.05 -13.99 35.42
N GLY A 267 29.86 -12.71 35.76
CA GLY A 267 28.57 -12.04 35.65
C GLY A 267 28.02 -12.02 34.22
N LEU A 268 28.88 -11.71 33.23
CA LEU A 268 28.48 -11.70 31.82
C LEU A 268 28.04 -13.08 31.30
N ARG A 269 28.67 -14.18 31.76
CA ARG A 269 28.21 -15.54 31.41
C ARG A 269 26.84 -15.87 31.99
N ARG A 270 26.52 -15.41 33.20
CA ARG A 270 25.19 -15.59 33.79
C ARG A 270 24.13 -14.78 33.05
N ILE A 271 24.43 -13.53 32.71
CA ILE A 271 23.57 -12.69 31.85
C ILE A 271 23.31 -13.35 30.50
N ALA A 272 24.34 -13.94 29.87
CA ALA A 272 24.16 -14.69 28.63
C ALA A 272 23.18 -15.86 28.80
N GLY A 273 23.25 -16.61 29.91
CA GLY A 273 22.30 -17.69 30.20
C GLY A 273 20.85 -17.23 30.37
N TRP A 274 20.62 -16.07 31.00
CA TRP A 274 19.28 -15.48 31.06
C TRP A 274 18.76 -15.05 29.69
N LEU A 275 19.60 -14.40 28.89
CA LEU A 275 19.24 -14.00 27.53
C LEU A 275 18.93 -15.21 26.64
N GLU A 276 19.61 -16.33 26.81
CA GLU A 276 19.30 -17.58 26.12
C GLU A 276 17.93 -18.13 26.53
N ALA A 277 17.60 -18.10 27.82
CA ALA A 277 16.29 -18.52 28.32
C ALA A 277 15.16 -17.62 27.78
N ASP A 278 15.33 -16.29 27.83
CA ASP A 278 14.41 -15.32 27.26
C ASP A 278 14.16 -15.58 25.77
N GLN A 279 15.22 -15.81 24.99
CA GLN A 279 15.11 -16.10 23.56
C GLN A 279 14.33 -17.39 23.30
N GLN A 280 14.53 -18.43 24.14
CA GLN A 280 13.78 -19.67 24.04
C GLN A 280 12.29 -19.46 24.31
N GLU A 281 11.93 -18.69 25.34
CA GLU A 281 10.55 -18.36 25.67
C GLU A 281 9.89 -17.53 24.55
N MET A 282 10.55 -16.47 24.10
CA MET A 282 10.05 -15.61 23.01
C MET A 282 9.85 -16.40 21.72
N PHE A 283 10.77 -17.31 21.39
CA PHE A 283 10.64 -18.16 20.20
C PHE A 283 9.57 -19.24 20.36
N ALA A 284 9.38 -19.79 21.57
CA ALA A 284 8.26 -20.69 21.85
C ALA A 284 6.93 -19.99 21.61
N SER A 285 6.77 -18.76 22.11
CA SER A 285 5.57 -17.94 21.88
C SER A 285 5.37 -17.62 20.39
N LEU A 286 6.43 -17.22 19.67
CA LEU A 286 6.37 -17.01 18.22
C LEU A 286 5.88 -18.27 17.48
N ARG A 287 6.40 -19.44 17.86
CA ARG A 287 6.04 -20.72 17.24
C ARG A 287 4.59 -21.11 17.51
N GLU A 288 4.13 -20.91 18.73
CA GLU A 288 2.76 -21.23 19.14
C GLU A 288 1.72 -20.40 18.39
N HIS A 289 2.02 -19.13 18.13
CA HIS A 289 1.04 -18.18 17.61
C HIS A 289 1.19 -17.87 16.11
N TRP A 290 2.37 -18.03 15.51
CA TRP A 290 2.65 -17.50 14.17
C TRP A 290 3.37 -18.43 13.20
N LEU A 291 3.99 -19.52 13.65
CA LEU A 291 4.75 -20.41 12.76
C LEU A 291 3.92 -21.63 12.32
N GLY A 292 4.25 -22.16 11.14
CA GLY A 292 3.44 -23.21 10.50
C GLY A 292 2.04 -22.70 10.14
N ASP A 293 1.02 -23.53 10.34
CA ASP A 293 -0.36 -23.17 9.98
C ASP A 293 -1.02 -22.18 10.96
N ARG A 294 -0.32 -21.78 12.03
CA ARG A 294 -0.87 -20.91 13.08
C ARG A 294 -1.15 -19.48 12.62
N SER A 295 -0.44 -18.99 11.60
CA SER A 295 -0.70 -17.69 10.99
C SER A 295 -1.84 -17.68 9.97
N ALA A 296 -2.42 -18.83 9.63
CA ALA A 296 -3.47 -18.91 8.61
C ALA A 296 -4.69 -18.01 8.91
N PRO A 297 -5.25 -17.97 10.13
CA PRO A 297 -6.39 -17.10 10.44
C PRO A 297 -6.08 -15.61 10.24
N PHE A 298 -4.84 -15.20 10.51
CA PHE A 298 -4.40 -13.83 10.26
C PHE A 298 -4.42 -13.49 8.76
N PHE A 299 -3.93 -14.40 7.91
CA PHE A 299 -3.91 -14.18 6.47
C PHE A 299 -5.31 -14.26 5.85
N GLU A 300 -6.21 -15.08 6.42
CA GLU A 300 -7.64 -15.07 6.06
C GLU A 300 -8.27 -13.69 6.32
N SER A 301 -8.07 -13.11 7.52
CA SER A 301 -8.57 -11.75 7.80
C SER A 301 -7.97 -10.68 6.89
N VAL A 302 -6.69 -10.81 6.52
CA VAL A 302 -6.04 -9.90 5.55
C VAL A 302 -6.70 -10.00 4.17
N GLU A 303 -7.07 -11.21 3.73
CA GLU A 303 -7.77 -11.42 2.46
C GLU A 303 -9.22 -10.93 2.52
N GLU A 304 -9.91 -11.07 3.65
CA GLU A 304 -11.25 -10.51 3.86
C GLU A 304 -11.26 -8.98 3.74
N ILE A 305 -10.29 -8.30 4.36
CA ILE A 305 -10.11 -6.84 4.23
C ILE A 305 -9.78 -6.47 2.78
N ARG A 306 -8.93 -7.25 2.11
CA ARG A 306 -8.64 -7.00 0.70
C ARG A 306 -9.93 -7.12 -0.14
N ALA A 307 -10.73 -8.15 0.08
CA ALA A 307 -11.99 -8.37 -0.63
C ALA A 307 -13.02 -7.26 -0.34
N SER A 308 -13.04 -6.72 0.89
CA SER A 308 -13.88 -5.56 1.22
C SER A 308 -13.43 -4.32 0.45
N LEU A 309 -12.12 -4.09 0.31
CA LEU A 309 -11.56 -3.00 -0.52
C LEU A 309 -11.87 -3.14 -2.01
N VAL A 310 -11.97 -4.36 -2.55
CA VAL A 310 -12.48 -4.60 -3.92
C VAL A 310 -13.94 -4.15 -4.01
N THR A 311 -14.73 -4.39 -2.97
CA THR A 311 -16.14 -4.00 -2.91
C THR A 311 -16.28 -2.47 -2.77
N THR A 312 -15.42 -1.81 -1.98
CA THR A 312 -15.35 -0.34 -1.88
C THR A 312 -14.73 0.31 -3.13
N GLY A 313 -13.96 -0.42 -3.92
CA GLY A 313 -13.35 0.04 -5.19
C GLY A 313 -14.07 -0.41 -6.46
N SER A 314 -15.19 -1.14 -6.36
CA SER A 314 -15.99 -1.61 -7.51
C SER A 314 -17.49 -1.64 -7.24
N ALA A 315 -17.97 -0.87 -6.26
CA ALA A 315 -19.39 -0.60 -6.07
C ALA A 315 -19.67 0.90 -6.04
N ASP A 316 -19.13 1.63 -7.04
CA ASP A 316 -20.10 2.43 -7.78
C ASP A 316 -20.86 1.38 -8.60
N ILE A 317 -22.11 1.11 -8.24
CA ILE A 317 -23.04 0.60 -9.25
C ILE A 317 -22.95 1.66 -10.34
N GLU A 318 -22.25 1.40 -11.45
CA GLU A 318 -22.36 2.27 -12.62
C GLU A 318 -23.81 2.18 -13.06
N ILE A 319 -24.59 3.17 -12.65
CA ILE A 319 -26.01 3.23 -12.95
C ILE A 319 -26.11 3.79 -14.36
N GLU A 320 -26.01 2.89 -15.32
CA GLU A 320 -26.16 3.20 -16.72
C GLU A 320 -27.63 3.06 -17.14
N ARG A 321 -28.18 4.08 -17.78
CA ARG A 321 -29.43 3.94 -18.54
C ARG A 321 -29.12 3.88 -20.03
N LYS A 322 -29.81 2.97 -20.73
CA LYS A 322 -29.64 2.74 -22.16
C LYS A 322 -30.93 2.96 -22.92
N TYR A 323 -30.85 3.65 -24.04
CA TYR A 323 -31.97 4.00 -24.89
C TYR A 323 -31.73 3.52 -26.32
N LEU A 324 -32.75 2.87 -26.89
CA LEU A 324 -32.79 2.55 -28.31
C LEU A 324 -33.23 3.80 -29.09
N LEU A 325 -32.43 4.22 -30.07
CA LEU A 325 -32.78 5.33 -30.95
C LEU A 325 -33.32 4.83 -32.30
N SER A 326 -34.24 5.60 -32.89
CA SER A 326 -34.81 5.32 -34.20
C SER A 326 -33.87 5.65 -35.36
N SER A 327 -32.95 6.59 -35.14
CA SER A 327 -31.93 7.03 -36.10
C SER A 327 -30.90 7.90 -35.37
N MET A 328 -29.80 8.22 -36.07
CA MET A 328 -28.77 9.12 -35.55
C MET A 328 -29.33 10.56 -35.46
N PRO A 329 -29.22 11.25 -34.30
CA PRO A 329 -29.61 12.64 -34.18
C PRO A 329 -28.79 13.54 -35.14
N PRO A 330 -29.43 14.39 -35.97
CA PRO A 330 -28.74 15.26 -36.94
C PRO A 330 -27.74 16.23 -36.30
N THR A 331 -27.92 16.58 -35.02
CA THR A 331 -27.00 17.45 -34.27
C THR A 331 -25.61 16.82 -34.06
N LEU A 332 -25.50 15.50 -34.20
CA LEU A 332 -24.25 14.75 -34.07
C LEU A 332 -23.56 14.52 -35.40
N GLU A 333 -24.21 14.87 -36.51
CA GLU A 333 -23.60 14.78 -37.84
C GLU A 333 -22.38 15.71 -37.94
N GLY A 334 -21.22 15.14 -38.27
CA GLY A 334 -19.95 15.88 -38.35
C GLY A 334 -19.28 16.19 -37.00
N GLN A 335 -19.85 15.76 -35.87
CA GLN A 335 -19.21 15.90 -34.55
C GLN A 335 -18.04 14.92 -34.39
N PRO A 336 -17.05 15.24 -33.53
CA PRO A 336 -15.94 14.33 -33.28
C PRO A 336 -16.42 13.05 -32.58
N PHE A 337 -16.03 11.90 -33.11
CA PHE A 337 -16.35 10.58 -32.55
C PHE A 337 -15.09 9.78 -32.27
N ARG A 338 -15.24 8.71 -31.49
CA ARG A 338 -14.25 7.64 -31.36
C ARG A 338 -14.70 6.46 -32.20
N GLU A 339 -13.85 6.00 -33.12
CA GLU A 339 -14.08 4.72 -33.79
C GLU A 339 -13.59 3.61 -32.87
N ILE A 340 -14.47 2.65 -32.57
CA ILE A 340 -14.20 1.55 -31.65
C ILE A 340 -14.42 0.24 -32.37
N GLU A 341 -13.33 -0.51 -32.57
CA GLU A 341 -13.38 -1.91 -32.95
C GLU A 341 -13.20 -2.76 -31.70
N GLN A 342 -14.20 -3.57 -31.38
CA GLN A 342 -14.16 -4.43 -30.20
C GLN A 342 -14.45 -5.88 -30.57
N GLY A 343 -13.75 -6.79 -29.91
CA GLY A 343 -13.87 -8.21 -30.15
C GLY A 343 -13.84 -8.98 -28.83
N TYR A 344 -14.64 -10.04 -28.76
CA TYR A 344 -14.80 -10.87 -27.57
C TYR A 344 -14.20 -12.25 -27.83
N ILE A 345 -13.20 -12.61 -27.03
CA ILE A 345 -12.58 -13.93 -27.07
C ILE A 345 -13.52 -14.91 -26.33
N PRO A 346 -13.92 -16.02 -26.97
CA PRO A 346 -14.79 -17.00 -26.34
C PRO A 346 -14.07 -17.72 -25.18
N GLY A 347 -14.76 -17.86 -24.05
CA GLY A 347 -14.32 -18.68 -22.93
C GLY A 347 -15.41 -18.83 -21.89
N ASP A 348 -15.44 -19.99 -21.22
CA ASP A 348 -16.49 -20.32 -20.24
C ASP A 348 -16.18 -19.75 -18.85
N ARG A 349 -14.89 -19.66 -18.50
CA ARG A 349 -14.40 -19.15 -17.19
C ARG A 349 -13.78 -17.76 -17.28
N LEU A 350 -13.33 -17.41 -18.47
CA LEU A 350 -12.52 -16.24 -18.79
C LEU A 350 -13.12 -15.60 -20.03
N GLN A 351 -13.77 -14.45 -19.87
CA GLN A 351 -14.24 -13.67 -21.01
C GLN A 351 -13.31 -12.50 -21.21
N GLU A 352 -12.69 -12.43 -22.37
CA GLU A 352 -11.74 -11.39 -22.68
C GLU A 352 -12.29 -10.51 -23.81
N ARG A 353 -12.23 -9.19 -23.62
CA ARG A 353 -12.59 -8.19 -24.61
C ARG A 353 -11.35 -7.39 -24.97
N VAL A 354 -11.04 -7.31 -26.25
CA VAL A 354 -10.00 -6.44 -26.78
C VAL A 354 -10.63 -5.33 -27.59
N ARG A 355 -10.11 -4.11 -27.43
CA ARG A 355 -10.57 -2.90 -28.13
C ARG A 355 -9.42 -2.21 -28.82
N ARG A 356 -9.66 -1.77 -30.05
CA ARG A 356 -8.87 -0.78 -30.78
C ARG A 356 -9.72 0.47 -30.91
N ILE A 357 -9.20 1.59 -30.44
CA ILE A 357 -9.92 2.86 -30.42
C ILE A 357 -9.12 3.89 -31.20
N ARG A 358 -9.78 4.60 -32.12
CA ARG A 358 -9.19 5.68 -32.91
C ARG A 358 -9.92 6.99 -32.69
N LYS A 359 -9.15 8.07 -32.56
CA LYS A 359 -9.65 9.45 -32.51
C LYS A 359 -8.55 10.40 -32.96
N ASP A 360 -8.87 11.37 -33.82
CA ASP A 360 -7.97 12.45 -34.24
C ASP A 360 -6.57 11.96 -34.73
N GLY A 361 -6.54 10.82 -35.41
CA GLY A 361 -5.29 10.19 -35.89
C GLY A 361 -4.48 9.43 -34.84
N ALA A 362 -4.87 9.49 -33.56
CA ALA A 362 -4.33 8.66 -32.49
C ALA A 362 -5.07 7.32 -32.39
N GLU A 363 -4.34 6.27 -32.01
CA GLU A 363 -4.85 4.90 -31.85
C GLU A 363 -4.32 4.31 -30.54
N TRP A 364 -5.20 3.66 -29.77
CA TRP A 364 -4.84 2.96 -28.54
C TRP A 364 -5.61 1.65 -28.39
N TYR A 365 -5.08 0.79 -27.52
CA TYR A 365 -5.54 -0.58 -27.36
C TYR A 365 -5.85 -0.86 -25.90
N VAL A 366 -7.00 -1.48 -25.65
CA VAL A 366 -7.45 -1.81 -24.30
C VAL A 366 -7.84 -3.27 -24.23
N ARG A 367 -7.33 -3.97 -23.21
CA ARG A 367 -7.70 -5.33 -22.90
C ARG A 367 -8.53 -5.34 -21.62
N THR A 368 -9.62 -6.09 -21.63
CA THR A 368 -10.49 -6.28 -20.47
C THR A 368 -10.69 -7.77 -20.25
N VAL A 369 -10.29 -8.26 -19.09
CA VAL A 369 -10.44 -9.66 -18.69
C VAL A 369 -11.51 -9.75 -17.63
N LYS A 370 -12.59 -10.48 -17.91
CA LYS A 370 -13.65 -10.79 -16.94
C LYS A 370 -13.49 -12.24 -16.49
N VAL A 371 -13.28 -12.46 -15.19
CA VAL A 371 -13.08 -13.79 -14.58
C VAL A 371 -14.22 -14.07 -13.60
N GLY A 372 -14.89 -15.22 -13.70
CA GLY A 372 -15.84 -15.65 -12.66
C GLY A 372 -16.98 -16.56 -13.12
N PHE A 373 -17.70 -17.11 -12.14
CA PHE A 373 -18.89 -17.95 -12.30
C PHE A 373 -20.07 -17.34 -11.50
N GLY A 374 -21.26 -17.29 -12.11
CA GLY A 374 -22.46 -16.77 -11.43
C GLY A 374 -22.43 -15.24 -11.19
N ILE A 375 -22.81 -14.82 -9.97
CA ILE A 375 -23.01 -13.42 -9.57
C ILE A 375 -21.69 -12.72 -9.20
N ARG A 376 -20.60 -13.46 -8.98
CA ARG A 376 -19.27 -12.90 -8.68
C ARG A 376 -18.43 -12.87 -9.95
N ARG A 377 -18.11 -11.66 -10.42
CA ARG A 377 -17.28 -11.42 -11.62
C ARG A 377 -16.20 -10.39 -11.26
N ILE A 378 -14.94 -10.72 -11.59
CA ILE A 378 -13.79 -9.81 -11.48
C ILE A 378 -13.55 -9.23 -12.86
N GLU A 379 -13.52 -7.90 -13.00
CA GLU A 379 -13.17 -7.23 -14.26
C GLU A 379 -11.81 -6.53 -14.12
N LEU A 380 -10.84 -6.94 -14.93
CA LEU A 380 -9.51 -6.33 -15.02
C LEU A 380 -9.42 -5.59 -16.35
N GLN A 381 -9.34 -4.25 -16.33
CA GLN A 381 -9.06 -3.44 -17.52
C GLN A 381 -7.61 -2.94 -17.48
N GLU A 382 -6.89 -3.13 -18.58
CA GLU A 382 -5.51 -2.70 -18.76
C GLU A 382 -5.31 -2.09 -20.16
N ASP A 383 -4.46 -1.06 -20.23
CA ASP A 383 -3.91 -0.61 -21.50
C ASP A 383 -3.00 -1.70 -22.07
N THR A 384 -3.07 -1.93 -23.37
CA THR A 384 -2.24 -2.92 -24.05
C THR A 384 -1.55 -2.30 -25.27
N ASP A 385 -0.61 -3.01 -25.87
CA ASP A 385 0.07 -2.56 -27.07
C ASP A 385 -0.55 -3.14 -28.34
N ARG A 386 -0.18 -2.53 -29.48
CA ARG A 386 -0.64 -2.97 -30.80
C ARG A 386 -0.29 -4.42 -31.09
N ALA A 387 0.91 -4.86 -30.71
CA ALA A 387 1.39 -6.21 -30.97
C ALA A 387 0.52 -7.26 -30.28
N THR A 388 0.17 -7.03 -29.00
CA THR A 388 -0.72 -7.89 -28.22
C THR A 388 -2.13 -7.91 -28.83
N PHE A 389 -2.68 -6.75 -29.20
CA PHE A 389 -3.99 -6.70 -29.86
C PHE A 389 -4.00 -7.48 -31.18
N GLU A 390 -2.98 -7.34 -32.04
CA GLU A 390 -2.91 -8.02 -33.33
C GLU A 390 -2.83 -9.55 -33.20
N VAL A 391 -2.21 -10.06 -32.12
CA VAL A 391 -2.20 -11.49 -31.79
C VAL A 391 -3.56 -11.99 -31.30
N LEU A 392 -4.27 -11.19 -30.50
CA LEU A 392 -5.55 -11.58 -29.89
C LEU A 392 -6.74 -11.39 -30.83
N TRP A 393 -6.68 -10.40 -31.73
CA TRP A 393 -7.77 -10.03 -32.62
C TRP A 393 -8.31 -11.20 -33.46
N PRO A 394 -7.47 -12.08 -34.06
CA PRO A 394 -7.96 -13.26 -34.80
C PRO A 394 -8.86 -14.19 -33.97
N LEU A 395 -8.66 -14.26 -32.65
CA LEU A 395 -9.43 -15.12 -31.73
C LEU A 395 -10.86 -14.62 -31.49
N THR A 396 -11.17 -13.38 -31.89
CA THR A 396 -12.50 -12.77 -31.74
C THR A 396 -13.38 -12.96 -32.98
N ARG A 397 -12.95 -13.76 -33.97
CA ARG A 397 -13.70 -13.97 -35.22
C ARG A 397 -15.13 -14.47 -34.92
N GLY A 398 -16.12 -13.82 -35.53
CA GLY A 398 -17.55 -14.09 -35.29
C GLY A 398 -18.08 -13.52 -33.97
N ARG A 399 -17.29 -12.70 -33.26
CA ARG A 399 -17.66 -12.05 -32.00
C ARG A 399 -17.16 -10.60 -31.95
N ARG A 400 -17.59 -9.77 -32.91
CA ARG A 400 -17.07 -8.40 -33.07
C ARG A 400 -18.19 -7.37 -33.21
N VAL A 401 -17.85 -6.16 -32.79
CA VAL A 401 -18.67 -4.97 -32.96
C VAL A 401 -17.78 -3.83 -33.46
N ILE A 402 -18.29 -3.04 -34.41
CA ILE A 402 -17.64 -1.82 -34.88
C ILE A 402 -18.62 -0.66 -34.75
N LYS A 403 -18.24 0.36 -33.96
CA LYS A 403 -19.13 1.50 -33.69
C LYS A 403 -18.38 2.83 -33.65
N ARG A 404 -19.13 3.91 -33.88
CA ARG A 404 -18.70 5.29 -33.66
C ARG A 404 -19.38 5.80 -32.40
N ARG A 405 -18.58 6.20 -31.41
CA ARG A 405 -19.06 6.75 -30.13
C ARG A 405 -18.92 8.27 -30.10
N TYR A 406 -20.04 8.96 -30.01
CA TYR A 406 -20.14 10.41 -29.81
C TYR A 406 -20.34 10.69 -28.32
N ARG A 407 -19.57 11.62 -27.75
CA ARG A 407 -19.70 12.04 -26.34
C ARG A 407 -20.25 13.45 -26.28
N VAL A 408 -21.38 13.63 -25.61
CA VAL A 408 -22.09 14.92 -25.52
C VAL A 408 -22.27 15.28 -24.05
N PRO A 409 -21.46 16.22 -23.51
CA PRO A 409 -21.67 16.76 -22.18
C PRO A 409 -22.93 17.64 -22.13
N GLU A 410 -23.86 17.34 -21.22
CA GLU A 410 -25.11 18.08 -21.05
C GLU A 410 -25.55 18.00 -19.58
N GLY A 411 -25.84 19.16 -18.96
CA GLY A 411 -26.39 19.18 -17.59
C GLY A 411 -25.49 18.56 -16.51
N GLY A 412 -24.17 18.56 -16.71
CA GLY A 412 -23.21 17.94 -15.78
C GLY A 412 -23.06 16.43 -15.93
N LEU A 413 -23.78 15.82 -16.87
CA LEU A 413 -23.65 14.41 -17.25
C LEU A 413 -23.05 14.31 -18.65
N THR A 414 -22.63 13.11 -19.06
CA THR A 414 -22.15 12.84 -20.42
C THR A 414 -22.99 11.76 -21.06
N TRP A 415 -23.64 12.10 -22.17
CA TRP A 415 -24.30 11.14 -23.03
C TRP A 415 -23.29 10.50 -23.98
N GLU A 416 -23.32 9.19 -24.10
CA GLU A 416 -22.57 8.43 -25.09
C GLU A 416 -23.54 7.86 -26.14
N VAL A 417 -23.47 8.36 -27.37
CA VAL A 417 -24.28 7.84 -28.48
C VAL A 417 -23.41 6.94 -29.35
N ASP A 418 -23.79 5.68 -29.46
CA ASP A 418 -23.14 4.66 -30.27
C ASP A 418 -23.91 4.42 -31.56
N GLU A 419 -23.30 4.81 -32.68
CA GLU A 419 -23.71 4.42 -34.02
C GLU A 419 -22.96 3.14 -34.40
N PHE A 420 -23.67 2.02 -34.48
CA PHE A 420 -23.07 0.76 -34.92
C PHE A 420 -22.92 0.79 -36.44
N THR A 421 -21.74 0.47 -36.95
CA THR A 421 -21.41 0.59 -38.40
C THR A 421 -21.45 -0.76 -39.11
N ASP A 422 -21.52 -1.84 -38.35
CA ASP A 422 -21.63 -3.23 -38.79
C ASP A 422 -23.08 -3.75 -38.77
N ARG A 423 -24.02 -2.98 -38.22
CA ARG A 423 -25.46 -3.28 -38.14
C ARG A 423 -26.25 -1.97 -38.05
N ASP A 424 -27.51 -1.97 -38.50
CA ASP A 424 -28.40 -0.81 -38.37
C ASP A 424 -28.93 -0.70 -36.93
N LEU A 425 -28.15 -0.05 -36.06
CA LEU A 425 -28.46 0.13 -34.64
C LEU A 425 -27.82 1.42 -34.12
N VAL A 426 -28.59 2.18 -33.36
CA VAL A 426 -28.10 3.35 -32.61
C VAL A 426 -28.56 3.24 -31.16
N LEU A 427 -27.61 3.33 -30.23
CA LEU A 427 -27.86 3.30 -28.79
C LEU A 427 -27.36 4.58 -28.14
N ALA A 428 -28.07 5.06 -27.13
CA ALA A 428 -27.58 6.10 -26.25
C ALA A 428 -27.44 5.56 -24.83
N GLU A 429 -26.29 5.79 -24.23
CA GLU A 429 -25.93 5.38 -22.88
C GLU A 429 -25.66 6.65 -22.06
N ILE A 430 -26.10 6.67 -20.80
CA ILE A 430 -25.78 7.72 -19.85
C ILE A 430 -25.48 7.10 -18.49
N GLU A 431 -24.35 7.48 -17.91
CA GLU A 431 -23.96 7.12 -16.56
C GLU A 431 -24.56 8.11 -15.56
N LEU A 432 -25.15 7.59 -14.50
CA LEU A 432 -25.86 8.36 -13.48
C LEU A 432 -25.21 8.19 -12.10
N PRO A 433 -25.25 9.24 -11.27
CA PRO A 433 -24.75 9.17 -9.90
C PRO A 433 -25.68 8.39 -8.94
N SER A 434 -26.94 8.10 -9.31
CA SER A 434 -27.89 7.33 -8.48
C SER A 434 -29.02 6.69 -9.32
N GLU A 435 -29.59 5.55 -8.88
CA GLU A 435 -30.67 4.82 -9.58
C GLU A 435 -31.98 5.63 -9.65
N GLU A 436 -32.21 6.44 -8.61
CA GLU A 436 -33.39 7.29 -8.47
C GLU A 436 -33.33 8.52 -9.38
N MET A 437 -32.14 8.89 -9.87
CA MET A 437 -31.99 9.98 -10.82
C MET A 437 -32.58 9.58 -12.16
N LYS A 438 -33.59 10.32 -12.60
CA LYS A 438 -34.11 10.21 -13.98
C LYS A 438 -33.48 11.32 -14.81
N PRO A 439 -32.56 11.00 -15.74
CA PRO A 439 -31.98 12.03 -16.59
C PRO A 439 -33.08 12.66 -17.43
N LYS A 440 -33.13 13.99 -17.46
CA LYS A 440 -33.98 14.70 -18.42
C LYS A 440 -33.41 14.45 -19.81
N LEU A 441 -34.20 13.87 -20.71
CA LEU A 441 -33.80 13.67 -22.09
C LEU A 441 -33.54 15.04 -22.75
N PRO A 442 -32.32 15.29 -23.29
CA PRO A 442 -32.03 16.51 -24.03
C PRO A 442 -32.94 16.68 -25.25
N GLU A 443 -33.26 17.92 -25.62
CA GLU A 443 -34.12 18.22 -26.78
C GLU A 443 -33.58 17.65 -28.09
N TRP A 444 -32.26 17.51 -28.20
CA TRP A 444 -31.61 16.98 -29.40
C TRP A 444 -31.73 15.46 -29.55
N ILE A 445 -31.94 14.70 -28.46
CA ILE A 445 -32.05 13.24 -28.51
C ILE A 445 -33.49 12.74 -28.31
N ALA A 446 -34.29 13.47 -27.51
CA ALA A 446 -35.63 13.05 -27.11
C ALA A 446 -36.56 12.64 -28.28
N PRO A 447 -36.58 13.33 -29.45
CA PRO A 447 -37.42 12.95 -30.58
C PRO A 447 -37.04 11.59 -31.21
N TYR A 448 -35.82 11.12 -30.98
CA TYR A 448 -35.26 9.91 -31.58
C TYR A 448 -35.32 8.70 -30.64
N VAL A 449 -35.59 8.90 -29.34
CA VAL A 449 -35.70 7.80 -28.37
C VAL A 449 -36.96 6.99 -28.66
N VAL A 450 -36.79 5.71 -28.98
CA VAL A 450 -37.90 4.75 -29.14
C VAL A 450 -38.36 4.27 -27.77
N ARG A 451 -37.42 3.76 -26.95
CA ARG A 451 -37.68 3.27 -25.60
C ARG A 451 -36.37 3.08 -24.82
N GLU A 452 -36.49 3.01 -23.50
CA GLU A 452 -35.42 2.53 -22.63
C GLU A 452 -35.25 1.01 -22.80
N VAL A 453 -34.00 0.56 -22.88
CA VAL A 453 -33.58 -0.85 -23.02
C VAL A 453 -32.60 -1.27 -21.91
N THR A 454 -32.57 -0.51 -20.80
CA THR A 454 -31.73 -0.80 -19.64
C THR A 454 -31.99 -2.22 -19.12
N GLY A 455 -30.92 -3.00 -18.93
CA GLY A 455 -31.02 -4.39 -18.45
C GLY A 455 -31.43 -5.43 -19.50
N GLU A 456 -31.79 -5.03 -20.72
CA GLU A 456 -32.13 -5.97 -21.79
C GLU A 456 -30.87 -6.57 -22.42
N SER A 457 -30.70 -7.88 -22.24
CA SER A 457 -29.47 -8.58 -22.64
C SER A 457 -29.18 -8.49 -24.15
N GLU A 458 -30.19 -8.31 -25.01
CA GLU A 458 -30.01 -8.20 -26.46
C GLU A 458 -29.27 -6.92 -26.89
N TYR A 459 -29.30 -5.86 -26.08
CA TYR A 459 -28.59 -4.58 -26.34
C TYR A 459 -27.26 -4.47 -25.57
N VAL A 460 -26.73 -5.59 -25.09
CA VAL A 460 -25.40 -5.66 -24.48
C VAL A 460 -24.38 -6.00 -25.57
N ASN A 461 -23.29 -5.22 -25.63
CA ASN A 461 -22.28 -5.34 -26.70
C ASN A 461 -21.72 -6.76 -26.90
N VAL A 462 -21.59 -7.57 -25.84
CA VAL A 462 -21.13 -8.97 -25.95
C VAL A 462 -22.13 -9.88 -26.68
N ASN A 463 -23.43 -9.58 -26.59
CA ASN A 463 -24.48 -10.32 -27.26
C ASN A 463 -24.68 -9.80 -28.68
N LEU A 464 -24.61 -8.48 -28.90
CA LEU A 464 -24.60 -7.86 -30.23
C LEU A 464 -23.45 -8.33 -31.12
N ALA A 465 -22.34 -8.74 -30.50
CA ALA A 465 -21.16 -9.21 -31.20
C ALA A 465 -21.33 -10.59 -31.86
N ARG A 466 -22.32 -11.38 -31.45
CA ARG A 466 -22.51 -12.79 -31.84
C ARG A 466 -23.05 -12.97 -33.24
#